data_AF-A0A399ZLM2-F1
#
_entry.id   AF-A0A399ZLM2-F1
#
_cell.length_a   1.000
_cell.length_b   1.000
_cell.length_c   1.000
_cell.angle_alpha   90.00
_cell.angle_beta   90.00
_cell.angle_gamma   90.00
#
_symmetry.space_group_name_H-M   'P 1'
#
loop_
_entity.id
_entity.type
_entity.pdbx_description
1 polymer ?
#
loop_
_entity_poly.entity_id
_entity_poly.type
_entity_poly.pdbx_seq_one_letter_code
_entity_poly.pdbx_strand_id
1 'polypeptide(L)'
;IPETWDEFEGLLAALKDRYADENIVPFAIRKEVFRTLGTTFTTFVENPYNEDNMLRIDSEEWLQVIKMFKRWFDEGYTNLQVLQDPLPDWQKGAVAVGIDSHSWIRLGRAAQGAEKVNGTVPPKTDASNPKRTWVHLDSGFVFVDAPHPQEGLEWLLNVLGPEGAPGDRHWSGTLTFSGMPVHKNQYEKLIANSDAYPELVDGYEAVPNSVLQPLEAGKYYPIIQAKIWPWLERYWGGEVEAETAMENVLQEVEEELAKQTA
;
A
#
# COMPACT_ATOMS: atom_id res chain seq x y z
N ILE A 1 15.55 -2.88 -9.84
CA ILE A 1 14.29 -3.07 -9.08
C ILE A 1 13.43 -3.99 -9.95
N PRO A 2 12.81 -5.04 -9.40
CA PRO A 2 12.02 -6.01 -10.17
C PRO A 2 10.78 -5.35 -10.79
N GLU A 3 10.51 -5.66 -12.05
CA GLU A 3 9.36 -5.15 -12.81
C GLU A 3 8.16 -6.10 -12.76
N THR A 4 8.39 -7.39 -12.50
CA THR A 4 7.35 -8.42 -12.38
C THR A 4 7.42 -9.17 -11.04
N TRP A 5 6.33 -9.81 -10.64
CA TRP A 5 6.30 -10.63 -9.42
C TRP A 5 7.23 -11.83 -9.48
N ASP A 6 7.48 -12.41 -10.66
CA ASP A 6 8.48 -13.47 -10.85
C ASP A 6 9.90 -12.97 -10.61
N GLU A 7 10.24 -11.78 -11.12
CA GLU A 7 11.53 -11.14 -10.84
C GLU A 7 11.67 -10.75 -9.36
N PHE A 8 10.57 -10.33 -8.75
CA PHE A 8 10.51 -10.01 -7.32
C PHE A 8 10.80 -11.25 -6.47
N GLU A 9 10.17 -12.39 -6.77
CA GLU A 9 10.43 -13.66 -6.10
C GLU A 9 11.88 -14.12 -6.26
N GLY A 10 12.44 -13.99 -7.47
CA GLY A 10 13.87 -14.24 -7.71
C GLY A 10 14.79 -13.35 -6.87
N LEU A 11 14.42 -12.07 -6.68
CA LEU A 11 15.13 -11.17 -5.76
C LEU A 11 15.02 -11.64 -4.30
N LEU A 12 13.84 -12.06 -3.83
CA LEU A 12 13.65 -12.54 -2.47
C LEU A 12 14.52 -13.77 -2.16
N ALA A 13 14.57 -14.72 -3.10
CA ALA A 13 15.45 -15.88 -3.01
C ALA A 13 16.93 -15.46 -2.88
N ALA A 14 17.39 -14.56 -3.76
CA ALA A 14 18.77 -14.07 -3.74
C ALA A 14 19.11 -13.32 -2.44
N LEU A 15 18.16 -12.55 -1.88
CA LEU A 15 18.34 -11.84 -0.62
C LEU A 15 18.44 -12.81 0.56
N LYS A 16 17.58 -13.84 0.59
CA LYS A 16 17.62 -14.88 1.62
C LYS A 16 18.96 -15.59 1.65
N ASP A 17 19.47 -15.99 0.49
CA ASP A 17 20.75 -16.68 0.38
C ASP A 17 21.93 -15.77 0.75
N ARG A 18 21.90 -14.52 0.28
CA ARG A 18 22.97 -13.55 0.52
C ARG A 18 23.10 -13.16 1.99
N TYR A 19 21.99 -13.02 2.70
CA TYR A 19 21.94 -12.52 4.08
C TYR A 19 21.58 -13.60 5.11
N ALA A 20 21.76 -14.87 4.76
CA ALA A 20 21.44 -16.01 5.63
C ALA A 20 22.12 -15.90 7.02
N ASP A 21 23.33 -15.31 7.07
CA ASP A 21 24.11 -15.13 8.30
C ASP A 21 23.83 -13.80 9.03
N GLU A 22 23.05 -12.88 8.44
CA GLU A 22 22.89 -11.51 8.94
C GLU A 22 21.54 -11.27 9.65
N ASN A 23 20.72 -12.32 9.84
CA ASN A 23 19.37 -12.23 10.42
C ASN A 23 18.49 -11.13 9.77
N ILE A 24 18.67 -10.93 8.47
CA ILE A 24 17.88 -9.99 7.67
C ILE A 24 16.70 -10.76 7.08
N VAL A 25 15.50 -10.23 7.26
CA VAL A 25 14.29 -10.77 6.63
C VAL A 25 14.17 -10.22 5.20
N PRO A 26 14.11 -11.07 4.16
CA PRO A 26 14.04 -10.59 2.78
C PRO A 26 12.85 -9.66 2.51
N PHE A 27 11.68 -10.00 3.05
CA PHE A 27 10.43 -9.30 2.78
C PHE A 27 9.59 -9.11 4.05
N ALA A 28 9.19 -7.86 4.32
CA ALA A 28 8.17 -7.55 5.31
C ALA A 28 6.78 -7.55 4.70
N ILE A 29 5.89 -8.34 5.28
CA ILE A 29 4.45 -8.26 5.05
C ILE A 29 3.83 -7.50 6.22
N ARG A 30 3.06 -6.45 5.98
CA ARG A 30 2.31 -5.80 7.05
C ARG A 30 0.93 -6.44 7.18
N LYS A 31 0.48 -6.71 8.41
CA LYS A 31 -0.88 -7.16 8.75
C LYS A 31 -1.92 -6.05 8.56
N GLU A 32 -1.92 -5.42 7.40
CA GLU A 32 -2.83 -4.36 7.02
C GLU A 32 -3.22 -4.59 5.56
N VAL A 33 -4.49 -4.90 5.32
CA VAL A 33 -5.04 -5.19 3.98
C VAL A 33 -4.71 -4.07 3.03
N PHE A 34 -4.80 -2.83 3.49
CA PHE A 34 -4.54 -1.65 2.68
C PHE A 34 -3.11 -1.53 2.15
N ARG A 35 -2.13 -2.03 2.93
CA ARG A 35 -0.71 -1.91 2.60
C ARG A 35 -0.33 -3.09 1.71
N THR A 36 0.33 -4.09 2.27
CA THR A 36 1.03 -5.10 1.48
C THR A 36 0.08 -5.95 0.62
N LEU A 37 -0.97 -6.55 1.19
CA LEU A 37 -1.85 -7.47 0.46
C LEU A 37 -2.69 -6.75 -0.60
N GLY A 38 -3.41 -5.70 -0.21
CA GLY A 38 -4.31 -4.95 -1.09
C GLY A 38 -3.54 -4.23 -2.19
N THR A 39 -2.42 -3.59 -1.87
CA THR A 39 -1.56 -2.96 -2.89
C THR A 39 -1.00 -3.99 -3.86
N THR A 40 -0.69 -5.21 -3.41
CA THR A 40 -0.30 -6.28 -4.34
C THR A 40 -1.48 -6.68 -5.22
N PHE A 41 -2.66 -6.87 -4.65
CA PHE A 41 -3.86 -7.26 -5.40
C PHE A 41 -4.25 -6.26 -6.50
N THR A 42 -4.08 -4.95 -6.31
CA THR A 42 -4.39 -3.97 -7.35
C THR A 42 -3.52 -4.12 -8.60
N THR A 43 -2.42 -4.86 -8.54
CA THR A 43 -1.59 -5.16 -9.72
C THR A 43 -2.16 -6.30 -10.57
N PHE A 44 -3.01 -7.16 -9.98
CA PHE A 44 -3.59 -8.34 -10.62
C PHE A 44 -4.90 -8.02 -11.36
N VAL A 45 -5.56 -6.92 -11.04
CA VAL A 45 -6.89 -6.59 -11.56
C VAL A 45 -6.97 -5.13 -12.00
N GLU A 46 -7.74 -4.87 -13.04
CA GLU A 46 -8.03 -3.49 -13.47
C GLU A 46 -8.94 -2.77 -12.46
N ASN A 47 -9.94 -3.47 -11.92
CA ASN A 47 -10.81 -2.96 -10.86
C ASN A 47 -10.83 -3.92 -9.66
N PRO A 48 -10.30 -3.51 -8.49
CA PRO A 48 -10.26 -4.33 -7.28
C PRO A 48 -11.57 -4.31 -6.49
N TYR A 49 -12.57 -3.52 -6.90
CA TYR A 49 -13.83 -3.35 -6.19
C TYR A 49 -15.01 -4.04 -6.90
N ASN A 50 -15.94 -4.59 -6.12
CA ASN A 50 -17.21 -5.12 -6.63
C ASN A 50 -18.24 -3.98 -6.81
N GLU A 51 -19.46 -4.35 -7.19
CA GLU A 51 -20.57 -3.39 -7.43
C GLU A 51 -20.99 -2.60 -6.19
N ASP A 52 -20.74 -3.12 -4.99
CA ASP A 52 -20.99 -2.44 -3.71
C ASP A 52 -19.80 -1.58 -3.25
N ASN A 53 -18.74 -1.47 -4.06
CA ASN A 53 -17.45 -0.87 -3.70
C ASN A 53 -16.70 -1.61 -2.57
N MET A 54 -17.02 -2.87 -2.31
CA MET A 54 -16.23 -3.73 -1.44
C MET A 54 -15.02 -4.29 -2.20
N LEU A 55 -13.88 -4.43 -1.54
CA LEU A 55 -12.71 -5.11 -2.11
C LEU A 55 -13.10 -6.55 -2.49
N ARG A 56 -12.77 -6.97 -3.72
CA ARG A 56 -13.10 -8.30 -4.30
C ARG A 56 -12.27 -9.44 -3.71
N ILE A 57 -12.39 -9.65 -2.40
CA ILE A 57 -11.68 -10.71 -1.67
C ILE A 57 -12.22 -12.12 -1.97
N ASP A 58 -13.29 -12.20 -2.76
CA ASP A 58 -13.92 -13.41 -3.33
C ASP A 58 -13.37 -13.81 -4.71
N SER A 59 -12.51 -12.98 -5.31
CA SER A 59 -12.00 -13.21 -6.67
C SER A 59 -10.91 -14.28 -6.75
N GLU A 60 -10.78 -14.91 -7.92
CA GLU A 60 -9.68 -15.85 -8.20
C GLU A 60 -8.31 -15.15 -8.09
N GLU A 61 -8.22 -13.89 -8.55
CA GLU A 61 -7.00 -13.09 -8.46
C GLU A 61 -6.61 -12.79 -7.02
N TRP A 62 -7.59 -12.56 -6.12
CA TRP A 62 -7.32 -12.40 -4.70
C TRP A 62 -6.73 -13.69 -4.11
N LEU A 63 -7.35 -14.83 -4.43
CA LEU A 63 -6.85 -16.13 -3.98
C LEU A 63 -5.44 -16.44 -4.51
N GLN A 64 -5.12 -16.01 -5.74
CA GLN A 64 -3.75 -16.11 -6.29
C GLN A 64 -2.75 -15.32 -5.46
N VAL A 65 -3.08 -14.09 -5.06
CA VAL A 65 -2.23 -13.26 -4.17
C VAL A 65 -2.04 -13.94 -2.82
N ILE A 66 -3.09 -14.47 -2.21
CA ILE A 66 -3.01 -15.18 -0.93
C ILE A 66 -2.07 -16.41 -1.02
N LYS A 67 -2.20 -17.20 -2.09
CA LYS A 67 -1.33 -18.36 -2.34
C LYS A 67 0.11 -17.97 -2.61
N MET A 68 0.35 -16.86 -3.32
CA MET A 68 1.70 -16.31 -3.53
C MET A 68 2.35 -15.92 -2.20
N PHE A 69 1.63 -15.24 -1.32
CA PHE A 69 2.15 -14.86 0.00
C PHE A 69 2.44 -16.07 0.89
N LYS A 70 1.59 -17.11 0.84
CA LYS A 70 1.87 -18.38 1.51
C LYS A 70 3.13 -19.05 0.98
N ARG A 71 3.34 -19.08 -0.34
CA ARG A 71 4.56 -19.61 -0.93
C ARG A 71 5.80 -18.88 -0.38
N TRP A 72 5.77 -17.55 -0.36
CA TRP A 72 6.88 -16.76 0.20
C TRP A 72 7.10 -16.98 1.71
N PHE A 73 6.02 -17.22 2.46
CA PHE A 73 6.09 -17.62 3.86
C PHE A 73 6.75 -19.00 4.04
N ASP A 74 6.32 -20.00 3.27
CA ASP A 74 6.86 -21.36 3.30
C ASP A 74 8.33 -21.42 2.86
N GLU A 75 8.69 -20.59 1.88
CA GLU A 75 10.06 -20.43 1.42
C GLU A 75 10.91 -19.58 2.37
N GLY A 76 10.35 -19.05 3.45
CA GLY A 76 11.08 -18.30 4.47
C GLY A 76 11.60 -16.93 4.01
N TYR A 77 10.98 -16.33 3.01
CA TYR A 77 11.29 -14.94 2.60
C TYR A 77 10.71 -13.90 3.56
N THR A 78 9.78 -14.32 4.40
CA THR A 78 9.11 -13.49 5.40
C THR A 78 8.81 -14.34 6.62
N ASN A 79 8.35 -13.73 7.72
CA ASN A 79 7.99 -14.44 8.94
C ASN A 79 6.90 -13.70 9.71
N LEU A 80 6.27 -14.37 10.68
CA LEU A 80 5.18 -13.80 11.47
C LEU A 80 5.61 -12.63 12.39
N GLN A 81 6.90 -12.52 12.72
CA GLN A 81 7.41 -11.56 13.70
C GLN A 81 7.45 -10.13 13.16
N VAL A 82 7.80 -9.97 11.89
CA VAL A 82 7.85 -8.65 11.23
C VAL A 82 6.47 -8.12 10.81
N LEU A 83 5.39 -8.84 11.14
CA LEU A 83 4.07 -8.59 10.55
C LEU A 83 3.26 -7.45 11.17
N GLN A 84 3.51 -7.06 12.41
CA GLN A 84 2.68 -6.07 13.11
C GLN A 84 3.03 -4.64 12.68
N ASP A 85 4.30 -4.26 12.79
CA ASP A 85 4.82 -2.99 12.29
C ASP A 85 6.29 -3.19 11.87
N PRO A 86 6.56 -3.37 10.56
CA PRO A 86 7.92 -3.61 10.09
C PRO A 86 8.78 -2.33 10.07
N LEU A 87 8.23 -1.14 10.37
CA LEU A 87 8.95 0.12 10.20
C LEU A 87 10.22 0.22 11.06
N PRO A 88 10.23 -0.16 12.36
CA PRO A 88 11.44 -0.11 13.17
C PRO A 88 12.54 -1.05 12.65
N ASP A 89 12.16 -2.22 12.13
CA ASP A 89 13.10 -3.19 11.56
C ASP A 89 13.62 -2.73 10.19
N TRP A 90 12.74 -2.14 9.38
CA TRP A 90 13.11 -1.46 8.14
C TRP A 90 14.13 -0.36 8.39
N GLN A 91 13.89 0.55 9.35
CA GLN A 91 14.83 1.64 9.64
C GLN A 91 16.21 1.16 10.14
N LYS A 92 16.27 -0.01 10.78
CA LYS A 92 17.52 -0.64 11.24
C LYS A 92 18.22 -1.48 10.17
N GLY A 93 17.60 -1.67 9.01
CA GLY A 93 18.13 -2.55 7.95
C GLY A 93 17.95 -4.04 8.24
N ALA A 94 17.07 -4.42 9.18
CA ALA A 94 16.74 -5.83 9.48
C ALA A 94 15.71 -6.42 8.51
N VAL A 95 15.14 -5.60 7.63
CA VAL A 95 14.26 -5.99 6.52
C VAL A 95 14.83 -5.42 5.23
N ALA A 96 14.93 -6.23 4.19
CA ALA A 96 15.50 -5.80 2.90
C ALA A 96 14.47 -5.13 1.97
N VAL A 97 13.22 -5.59 1.97
CA VAL A 97 12.15 -5.10 1.09
C VAL A 97 10.81 -5.04 1.84
N GLY A 98 9.97 -4.05 1.52
CA GLY A 98 8.59 -3.97 2.00
C GLY A 98 7.68 -3.30 0.96
N ILE A 99 6.37 -3.59 1.05
CA ILE A 99 5.33 -2.89 0.27
C ILE A 99 4.47 -2.12 1.26
N ASP A 100 4.62 -0.79 1.23
CA ASP A 100 3.88 0.16 2.05
C ASP A 100 3.81 1.51 1.29
N SER A 101 3.34 2.54 1.99
CA SER A 101 3.36 3.94 1.58
C SER A 101 4.74 4.38 1.11
N HIS A 102 4.77 5.26 0.12
CA HIS A 102 6.00 5.87 -0.36
C HIS A 102 6.76 6.68 0.74
N SER A 103 6.15 6.99 1.88
CA SER A 103 6.85 7.60 3.04
C SER A 103 7.92 6.72 3.66
N TRP A 104 7.77 5.40 3.58
CA TRP A 104 8.79 4.48 4.08
C TRP A 104 10.13 4.66 3.37
N ILE A 105 10.10 5.10 2.12
CA ILE A 105 11.29 5.43 1.35
C ILE A 105 11.99 6.64 1.98
N ARG A 106 11.26 7.70 2.34
CA ARG A 106 11.84 8.90 2.99
C ARG A 106 12.38 8.56 4.37
N LEU A 107 11.59 7.83 5.17
CA LEU A 107 12.00 7.39 6.50
C LEU A 107 13.24 6.49 6.45
N GLY A 108 13.32 5.59 5.46
CA GLY A 108 14.47 4.72 5.22
C GLY A 108 15.70 5.53 4.79
N ARG A 109 15.56 6.44 3.82
CA ARG A 109 16.65 7.34 3.37
C ARG A 109 17.18 8.20 4.51
N ALA A 110 16.31 8.70 5.39
CA ALA A 110 16.69 9.47 6.58
C ALA A 110 17.44 8.64 7.61
N ALA A 111 17.07 7.36 7.79
CA ALA A 111 17.70 6.46 8.75
C ALA A 111 19.02 5.86 8.26
N GLN A 112 19.10 5.49 6.97
CA GLN A 112 20.19 4.65 6.44
C GLN A 112 21.12 5.37 5.46
N GLY A 113 20.67 6.48 4.86
CA GLY A 113 21.34 7.17 3.75
C GLY A 113 20.52 7.11 2.46
N ALA A 114 20.49 8.20 1.70
CA ALA A 114 19.69 8.33 0.47
C ALA A 114 20.12 7.34 -0.62
N GLU A 115 21.40 6.99 -0.65
CA GLU A 115 22.02 6.07 -1.59
C GLU A 115 21.71 4.59 -1.34
N LYS A 116 21.16 4.26 -0.15
CA LYS A 116 20.90 2.87 0.26
C LYS A 116 19.45 2.45 0.07
N VAL A 117 18.54 3.42 -0.06
CA VAL A 117 17.11 3.16 -0.12
C VAL A 117 16.53 3.67 -1.43
N ASN A 118 16.09 2.71 -2.23
CA ASN A 118 15.33 2.95 -3.45
C ASN A 118 13.86 2.57 -3.23
N GLY A 119 12.98 3.10 -4.07
CA GLY A 119 11.60 2.66 -4.12
C GLY A 119 11.00 2.89 -5.49
N THR A 120 9.84 2.29 -5.69
CA THR A 120 9.10 2.24 -6.95
C THR A 120 7.64 1.88 -6.62
N VAL A 121 6.80 1.81 -7.65
CA VAL A 121 5.50 1.15 -7.57
C VAL A 121 5.63 -0.38 -7.50
N PRO A 122 4.59 -1.09 -7.04
CA PRO A 122 4.62 -2.56 -6.98
C PRO A 122 4.90 -3.22 -8.34
N PRO A 123 5.54 -4.40 -8.35
CA PRO A 123 5.71 -5.19 -9.56
C PRO A 123 4.40 -5.55 -10.27
N LYS A 124 4.49 -5.84 -11.56
CA LYS A 124 3.37 -6.27 -12.38
C LYS A 124 3.23 -7.79 -12.37
N THR A 125 2.05 -8.29 -12.73
CA THR A 125 1.85 -9.73 -13.00
C THR A 125 2.70 -10.21 -14.17
N ASP A 126 2.85 -9.39 -15.21
CA ASP A 126 3.73 -9.65 -16.35
C ASP A 126 4.13 -8.35 -17.07
N ALA A 127 5.01 -8.48 -18.07
CA ALA A 127 5.55 -7.33 -18.80
C ALA A 127 4.48 -6.52 -19.57
N SER A 128 3.39 -7.16 -20.02
CA SER A 128 2.32 -6.55 -20.82
C SER A 128 1.28 -5.81 -19.99
N ASN A 129 1.15 -6.14 -18.71
CA ASN A 129 0.28 -5.42 -17.80
C ASN A 129 0.79 -3.97 -17.57
N PRO A 130 -0.10 -2.99 -17.35
CA PRO A 130 0.31 -1.64 -16.97
C PRO A 130 0.78 -1.61 -15.50
N LYS A 131 1.61 -0.61 -15.15
CA LYS A 131 1.91 -0.30 -13.74
C LYS A 131 0.62 0.13 -13.05
N ARG A 132 0.35 -0.45 -11.87
CA ARG A 132 -0.78 -0.11 -11.02
C ARG A 132 -0.31 0.06 -9.58
N THR A 133 -1.06 0.83 -8.81
CA THR A 133 -0.83 1.00 -7.37
C THR A 133 -2.16 1.19 -6.67
N TRP A 134 -2.15 1.11 -5.34
CA TRP A 134 -3.29 1.55 -4.56
C TRP A 134 -3.33 3.09 -4.51
N VAL A 135 -4.44 3.69 -4.95
CA VAL A 135 -4.64 5.14 -4.91
C VAL A 135 -5.71 5.47 -3.87
N HIS A 136 -5.34 6.29 -2.89
CA HIS A 136 -6.24 6.74 -1.83
C HIS A 136 -6.05 8.22 -1.55
N LEU A 137 -7.03 8.82 -0.89
CA LEU A 137 -6.93 10.17 -0.34
C LEU A 137 -6.64 10.06 1.15
N ASP A 138 -5.45 10.50 1.56
CA ASP A 138 -5.01 10.45 2.97
C ASP A 138 -5.85 11.32 3.91
N SER A 139 -6.51 12.36 3.38
CA SER A 139 -7.29 13.29 4.19
C SER A 139 -8.38 13.99 3.40
N GLY A 140 -9.52 14.20 4.06
CA GLY A 140 -10.55 15.14 3.69
C GLY A 140 -10.76 16.15 4.82
N PHE A 141 -11.11 17.38 4.48
CA PHE A 141 -11.35 18.43 5.48
C PHE A 141 -12.84 18.76 5.51
N VAL A 142 -13.44 18.67 6.71
CA VAL A 142 -14.86 18.96 6.92
C VAL A 142 -15.00 19.94 8.09
N PHE A 143 -15.78 21.01 7.89
CA PHE A 143 -16.02 22.06 8.88
C PHE A 143 -17.44 21.97 9.46
N VAL A 144 -17.72 20.90 10.20
CA VAL A 144 -19.03 20.74 10.85
C VAL A 144 -19.14 21.75 12.00
N ASP A 145 -20.22 22.52 12.03
CA ASP A 145 -20.55 23.52 13.07
C ASP A 145 -19.44 24.55 13.35
N ALA A 146 -18.52 24.76 12.40
CA ALA A 146 -17.48 25.75 12.56
C ALA A 146 -18.11 27.15 12.68
N PRO A 147 -17.67 27.99 13.64
CA PRO A 147 -18.22 29.35 13.79
C PRO A 147 -17.92 30.25 12.58
N HIS A 148 -16.88 29.90 11.82
CA HIS A 148 -16.32 30.64 10.68
C HIS A 148 -15.94 29.67 9.54
N PRO A 149 -16.93 28.97 8.93
CA PRO A 149 -16.66 27.90 7.98
C PRO A 149 -16.09 28.43 6.66
N GLN A 150 -16.45 29.67 6.29
CA GLN A 150 -15.97 30.32 5.07
C GLN A 150 -14.47 30.65 5.20
N GLU A 151 -14.06 31.24 6.31
CA GLU A 151 -12.66 31.59 6.58
C GLU A 151 -11.79 30.33 6.68
N GLY A 152 -12.33 29.24 7.24
CA GLY A 152 -11.67 27.93 7.25
C GLY A 152 -11.46 27.36 5.84
N LEU A 153 -12.50 27.42 4.99
CA LEU A 153 -12.40 27.00 3.60
C LEU A 153 -11.40 27.85 2.82
N GLU A 154 -11.43 29.17 2.95
CA GLU A 154 -10.50 30.08 2.29
C GLU A 154 -9.05 29.79 2.68
N TRP A 155 -8.80 29.53 3.96
CA TRP A 155 -7.47 29.12 4.43
C TRP A 155 -7.02 27.81 3.79
N LEU A 156 -7.90 26.79 3.73
CA LEU A 156 -7.57 25.52 3.08
C LEU A 156 -7.29 25.67 1.59
N LEU A 157 -8.12 26.43 0.86
CA LEU A 157 -7.92 26.69 -0.56
C LEU A 157 -6.60 27.43 -0.83
N ASN A 158 -6.13 28.24 0.13
CA ASN A 158 -4.84 28.91 0.04
C ASN A 158 -3.66 27.95 0.27
N VAL A 159 -3.72 27.09 1.29
CA VAL A 159 -2.61 26.16 1.61
C VAL A 159 -2.58 24.91 0.75
N LEU A 160 -3.72 24.45 0.24
CA LEU A 160 -3.81 23.31 -0.69
C LEU A 160 -3.82 23.74 -2.15
N GLY A 161 -3.86 25.05 -2.40
CA GLY A 161 -4.05 25.61 -3.73
C GLY A 161 -3.00 25.19 -4.76
N PRO A 162 -3.32 25.35 -6.06
CA PRO A 162 -2.43 24.97 -7.15
C PRO A 162 -1.24 25.92 -7.32
N GLU A 163 -1.28 27.10 -6.71
CA GLU A 163 -0.26 28.15 -6.86
C GLU A 163 -0.20 29.07 -5.63
N GLY A 164 0.83 29.91 -5.58
CA GLY A 164 1.05 30.89 -4.52
C GLY A 164 1.97 30.37 -3.40
N ALA A 165 2.55 31.31 -2.65
CA ALA A 165 3.55 30.99 -1.63
C ALA A 165 3.05 30.03 -0.53
N PRO A 166 1.77 30.11 -0.07
CA PRO A 166 1.26 29.14 0.90
C PRO A 166 1.15 27.72 0.34
N GLY A 167 0.56 27.55 -0.84
CA GLY A 167 0.48 26.26 -1.53
C GLY A 167 1.86 25.66 -1.82
N ASP A 168 2.77 26.45 -2.37
CA ASP A 168 4.15 26.03 -2.65
C ASP A 168 4.86 25.51 -1.39
N ARG A 169 4.70 26.21 -0.27
CA ARG A 169 5.29 25.81 1.01
C ARG A 169 4.67 24.53 1.54
N HIS A 170 3.34 24.41 1.46
CA HIS A 170 2.63 23.23 1.93
C HIS A 170 3.07 21.99 1.13
N TRP A 171 2.96 22.03 -0.19
CA TRP A 171 3.29 20.88 -1.05
C TRP A 171 4.77 20.49 -0.98
N SER A 172 5.68 21.47 -0.92
CA SER A 172 7.11 21.19 -0.70
C SER A 172 7.37 20.53 0.64
N GLY A 173 6.67 20.96 1.71
CA GLY A 173 6.79 20.36 3.03
C GLY A 173 6.22 18.95 3.07
N THR A 174 5.05 18.72 2.48
CA THR A 174 4.38 17.42 2.39
C THR A 174 5.26 16.37 1.69
N LEU A 175 6.02 16.77 0.67
CA LEU A 175 6.96 15.89 -0.05
C LEU A 175 8.11 15.37 0.81
N THR A 176 8.46 16.07 1.88
CA THR A 176 9.54 15.64 2.80
C THR A 176 9.14 14.40 3.62
N PHE A 177 7.85 14.07 3.68
CA PHE A 177 7.35 12.92 4.42
C PHE A 177 6.55 11.93 3.57
N SER A 178 5.27 12.21 3.28
CA SER A 178 4.31 11.17 2.82
C SER A 178 3.20 11.64 1.88
N GLY A 179 3.34 12.75 1.17
CA GLY A 179 2.27 13.18 0.26
C GLY A 179 2.72 13.56 -1.13
N MET A 180 1.73 13.59 -2.00
CA MET A 180 1.85 13.88 -3.43
C MET A 180 0.98 15.10 -3.75
N PRO A 181 1.51 16.13 -4.43
CA PRO A 181 0.74 17.27 -4.90
C PRO A 181 -0.47 16.87 -5.74
N VAL A 182 -1.67 17.29 -5.35
CA VAL A 182 -2.90 16.92 -6.08
C VAL A 182 -3.10 17.75 -7.35
N HIS A 183 -2.36 18.86 -7.50
CA HIS A 183 -2.43 19.75 -8.65
C HIS A 183 -1.27 19.50 -9.62
N LYS A 184 -1.59 19.38 -10.91
CA LYS A 184 -0.63 19.15 -11.99
C LYS A 184 0.53 20.16 -11.97
N ASN A 185 0.23 21.43 -11.75
CA ASN A 185 1.19 22.53 -11.71
C ASN A 185 2.24 22.30 -10.60
N GLN A 186 1.80 21.82 -9.44
CA GLN A 186 2.68 21.52 -8.31
C GLN A 186 3.50 20.26 -8.56
N TYR A 187 2.91 19.24 -9.19
CA TYR A 187 3.64 18.06 -9.67
C TYR A 187 4.76 18.44 -10.64
N GLU A 188 4.45 19.21 -11.69
CA GLU A 188 5.43 19.64 -12.70
C GLU A 188 6.57 20.46 -12.08
N LYS A 189 6.22 21.33 -11.13
CA LYS A 189 7.16 22.19 -10.43
C LYS A 189 8.07 21.46 -9.45
N LEU A 190 7.52 20.54 -8.66
CA LEU A 190 8.21 19.95 -7.49
C LEU A 190 8.76 18.55 -7.74
N ILE A 191 8.21 17.81 -8.71
CA ILE A 191 8.49 16.38 -8.91
C ILE A 191 8.99 16.09 -10.32
N ALA A 192 8.23 16.44 -11.36
CA ALA A 192 8.51 15.96 -12.72
C ALA A 192 9.91 16.32 -13.24
N ASN A 193 10.48 17.42 -12.74
CA ASN A 193 11.80 17.92 -13.13
C ASN A 193 12.86 17.73 -12.01
N SER A 194 12.61 16.86 -11.04
CA SER A 194 13.45 16.65 -9.86
C SER A 194 13.91 15.19 -9.74
N ASP A 195 15.22 15.00 -9.59
CA ASP A 195 15.81 13.67 -9.33
C ASP A 195 15.65 13.23 -7.85
N ALA A 196 15.07 14.07 -6.99
CA ALA A 196 14.95 13.78 -5.56
C ALA A 196 13.87 12.72 -5.23
N TYR A 197 12.88 12.57 -6.12
CA TYR A 197 11.69 11.76 -5.88
C TYR A 197 11.31 10.86 -7.07
N PRO A 198 12.25 10.05 -7.61
CA PRO A 198 11.96 9.20 -8.77
C PRO A 198 10.78 8.24 -8.51
N GLU A 199 10.63 7.76 -7.27
CA GLU A 199 9.51 6.89 -6.90
C GLU A 199 8.14 7.55 -7.01
N LEU A 200 8.06 8.88 -6.89
CA LEU A 200 6.79 9.60 -7.06
C LEU A 200 6.44 9.74 -8.51
N VAL A 201 7.42 9.92 -9.40
CA VAL A 201 7.19 9.94 -10.85
C VAL A 201 6.56 8.61 -11.28
N ASP A 202 7.13 7.48 -10.84
CA ASP A 202 6.55 6.14 -11.06
C ASP A 202 5.11 6.05 -10.52
N GLY A 203 4.87 6.60 -9.32
CA GLY A 203 3.54 6.68 -8.72
C GLY A 203 2.53 7.43 -9.58
N TYR A 204 2.87 8.63 -10.07
CA TYR A 204 2.00 9.42 -10.95
C TYR A 204 1.74 8.73 -12.29
N GLU A 205 2.71 8.00 -12.85
CA GLU A 205 2.53 7.22 -14.08
C GLU A 205 1.58 6.02 -13.88
N ALA A 206 1.53 5.46 -12.67
CA ALA A 206 0.63 4.36 -12.33
C ALA A 206 -0.81 4.81 -12.04
N VAL A 207 -1.03 6.05 -11.59
CA VAL A 207 -2.36 6.57 -11.20
C VAL A 207 -3.42 6.41 -12.30
N PRO A 208 -3.18 6.76 -13.58
CA PRO A 208 -4.18 6.60 -14.64
C PRO A 208 -4.63 5.16 -14.90
N ASN A 209 -3.82 4.18 -14.52
CA ASN A 209 -4.11 2.74 -14.68
C ASN A 209 -4.67 2.11 -13.40
N SER A 210 -4.83 2.90 -12.35
CA SER A 210 -5.23 2.47 -11.01
C SER A 210 -6.63 2.99 -10.67
N VAL A 211 -7.31 2.32 -9.75
CA VAL A 211 -8.62 2.75 -9.26
C VAL A 211 -8.45 3.55 -7.97
N LEU A 212 -9.03 4.75 -7.94
CA LEU A 212 -9.18 5.51 -6.71
C LEU A 212 -10.11 4.75 -5.77
N GLN A 213 -9.66 4.51 -4.54
CA GLN A 213 -10.46 3.89 -3.49
C GLN A 213 -11.81 4.63 -3.33
N PRO A 214 -12.95 3.95 -3.55
CA PRO A 214 -14.26 4.54 -3.32
C PRO A 214 -14.45 4.92 -1.86
N LEU A 215 -15.19 6.00 -1.59
CA LEU A 215 -15.49 6.41 -0.21
C LEU A 215 -16.30 5.34 0.53
N GLU A 216 -17.22 4.70 -0.18
CA GLU A 216 -18.07 3.62 0.31
C GLU A 216 -17.25 2.40 0.74
N ALA A 217 -16.07 2.19 0.15
CA ALA A 217 -15.19 1.10 0.55
C ALA A 217 -14.77 1.21 2.04
N GLY A 218 -14.76 2.44 2.58
CA GLY A 218 -14.44 2.75 3.98
C GLY A 218 -15.28 1.99 5.02
N LYS A 219 -16.54 1.63 4.73
CA LYS A 219 -17.37 0.86 5.67
C LYS A 219 -17.00 -0.64 5.72
N TYR A 220 -16.43 -1.17 4.64
CA TYR A 220 -16.04 -2.58 4.54
C TYR A 220 -14.65 -2.84 5.09
N TYR A 221 -13.71 -1.91 4.91
CA TYR A 221 -12.30 -2.13 5.25
C TYR A 221 -12.05 -2.58 6.69
N PRO A 222 -12.59 -1.92 7.74
CA PRO A 222 -12.36 -2.35 9.11
C PRO A 222 -12.85 -3.78 9.38
N ILE A 223 -13.95 -4.17 8.74
CA ILE A 223 -14.53 -5.52 8.85
C ILE A 223 -13.59 -6.52 8.18
N ILE A 224 -13.25 -6.31 6.90
CA ILE A 224 -12.35 -7.19 6.16
C ILE A 224 -11.02 -7.34 6.90
N GLN A 225 -10.42 -6.22 7.32
CA GLN A 225 -9.19 -6.19 8.10
C GLN A 225 -9.29 -7.02 9.38
N ALA A 226 -10.39 -6.92 10.12
CA ALA A 226 -10.57 -7.67 11.36
C ALA A 226 -10.77 -9.18 11.12
N LYS A 227 -11.49 -9.56 10.05
CA LYS A 227 -11.85 -10.96 9.78
C LYS A 227 -10.76 -11.73 9.04
N ILE A 228 -10.01 -11.09 8.16
CA ILE A 228 -9.09 -11.82 7.26
C ILE A 228 -7.87 -12.41 7.97
N TRP A 229 -7.24 -11.66 8.88
CA TRP A 229 -5.95 -12.06 9.46
C TRP A 229 -6.00 -13.34 10.30
N PRO A 230 -7.00 -13.58 11.17
CA PRO A 230 -7.12 -14.85 11.88
C PRO A 230 -7.15 -16.06 10.95
N TRP A 231 -7.82 -15.96 9.80
CA TRP A 231 -7.90 -17.04 8.82
C TRP A 231 -6.61 -17.19 8.00
N LEU A 232 -5.96 -16.08 7.63
CA LEU A 232 -4.67 -16.14 6.96
C LEU A 232 -3.58 -16.72 7.85
N GLU A 233 -3.57 -16.43 9.15
CA GLU A 233 -2.63 -17.04 10.10
C GLU A 233 -2.79 -18.55 10.19
N ARG A 234 -4.03 -19.04 10.21
CA ARG A 234 -4.34 -20.48 10.21
C ARG A 234 -3.95 -21.15 8.90
N TYR A 235 -4.22 -20.50 7.76
CA TYR A 235 -3.77 -20.97 6.45
C TYR A 235 -2.24 -21.03 6.38
N TRP A 236 -1.56 -19.97 6.85
CA TRP A 236 -0.11 -19.90 6.87
C TRP A 236 0.52 -20.92 7.82
N GLY A 237 -0.15 -21.23 8.93
CA GLY A 237 0.20 -22.33 9.84
C GLY A 237 -0.11 -23.74 9.29
N GLY A 238 -0.80 -23.86 8.16
CA GLY A 238 -1.19 -25.14 7.56
C GLY A 238 -2.39 -25.82 8.24
N GLU A 239 -3.19 -25.08 9.00
CA GLU A 239 -4.36 -25.61 9.70
C GLU A 239 -5.60 -25.74 8.81
N VAL A 240 -5.67 -24.94 7.74
CA VAL A 240 -6.80 -24.87 6.80
C VAL A 240 -6.27 -24.64 5.38
N GLU A 241 -7.03 -25.06 4.37
CA GLU A 241 -6.72 -24.75 2.96
C GLU A 241 -7.11 -23.31 2.61
N ALA A 242 -6.50 -22.77 1.55
CA ALA A 242 -6.69 -21.37 1.14
C ALA A 242 -8.16 -21.04 0.82
N GLU A 243 -8.82 -21.92 0.08
CA GLU A 243 -10.22 -21.80 -0.31
C GLU A 243 -11.13 -21.77 0.92
N THR A 244 -10.94 -22.73 1.83
CA THR A 244 -11.71 -22.78 3.08
C THR A 244 -11.45 -21.54 3.95
N ALA A 245 -10.20 -21.07 4.04
CA ALA A 245 -9.89 -19.84 4.77
C ALA A 245 -10.66 -18.65 4.18
N MET A 246 -10.64 -18.47 2.86
CA MET A 246 -11.31 -17.35 2.21
C MET A 246 -12.83 -17.43 2.24
N GLU A 247 -13.42 -18.62 2.10
CA GLU A 247 -14.86 -18.85 2.27
C GLU A 247 -15.32 -18.42 3.67
N ASN A 248 -14.58 -18.79 4.72
CA ASN A 248 -14.93 -18.37 6.08
C ASN A 248 -14.74 -16.86 6.30
N VAL A 249 -13.71 -16.23 5.70
CA VAL A 249 -13.56 -14.78 5.74
C VAL A 249 -14.77 -14.09 5.14
N LEU A 250 -15.22 -14.53 3.97
CA LEU A 250 -16.40 -13.96 3.30
C LEU A 250 -17.65 -14.10 4.16
N GLN A 251 -17.89 -15.30 4.69
CA GLN A 251 -19.02 -15.55 5.58
C GLN A 251 -19.00 -14.62 6.80
N GLU A 252 -17.86 -14.49 7.48
CA GLU A 252 -17.75 -13.63 8.66
C GLU A 252 -17.88 -12.13 8.35
N VAL A 253 -17.44 -11.70 7.15
CA VAL A 253 -17.65 -10.33 6.66
C VAL A 253 -19.14 -10.08 6.41
N GLU A 254 -19.82 -10.99 5.72
CA GLU A 254 -21.26 -10.91 5.45
C GLU A 254 -22.09 -10.88 6.73
N GLU A 255 -21.77 -11.77 7.69
CA GLU A 255 -22.42 -11.82 9.00
C GLU A 255 -22.24 -10.50 9.77
N GLU A 256 -21.06 -9.88 9.70
CA GLU A 256 -20.81 -8.60 10.37
C GLU A 256 -21.53 -7.44 9.69
N LEU A 257 -21.59 -7.42 8.35
CA LEU A 257 -22.34 -6.42 7.59
C LEU A 257 -23.84 -6.48 7.90
N ALA A 258 -24.41 -7.69 8.00
CA ALA A 258 -25.82 -7.89 8.33
C ALA A 258 -26.21 -7.28 9.70
N LYS A 259 -25.29 -7.26 10.67
CA LYS A 259 -25.52 -6.63 11.99
C LYS A 259 -25.61 -5.11 11.94
N GLN A 260 -25.02 -4.47 10.94
CA GLN A 260 -25.04 -3.00 10.81
C GLN A 260 -26.32 -2.46 10.16
N THR A 261 -27.07 -3.35 9.49
CA THR A 261 -28.33 -3.03 8.81
C THR A 261 -29.57 -3.34 9.65
N ALA A 262 -29.40 -4.03 10.79
CA ALA A 262 -30.47 -4.42 11.71
C ALA A 262 -30.69 -3.36 12.81
#